data_AF-A0A3D0U3L9-F1
#
_entry.id   AF-A0A3D0U3L9-F1
#
_cell.length_a   1.000
_cell.length_b   1.000
_cell.length_c   1.000
_cell.angle_alpha   90.00
_cell.angle_beta   90.00
_cell.angle_gamma   90.00
#
_symmetry.space_group_name_H-M   'P 1'
#
loop_
_entity.id
_entity.type
_entity.pdbx_description
1 polymer ?
#
loop_
_entity_poly.entity_id
_entity_poly.type
_entity_poly.pdbx_seq_one_letter_code
_entity_poly.pdbx_strand_id
1 'polypeptide(L)'
;YLTDQQTDAEAILAADAPMAIRLHIISGLITSEKMTEATIEGFDSATGGNTAPLQAEIDLFLSSFVEPIKEGDIFDFIYQPQLGISIIKNGTLKQTMESDADFKKALFGIWISDNPAQKSLKHELLGHKV
;
A
#
# COMPACT_ATOMS: atom_id res chain seq x y z
N TYR A 1 -4.78 -5.14 -8.66
CA TYR A 1 -4.85 -5.72 -10.03
C TYR A 1 -3.98 -4.89 -10.96
N LEU A 2 -3.08 -5.52 -11.73
CA LEU A 2 -2.26 -4.87 -12.77
C LEU A 2 -2.94 -5.03 -14.13
N THR A 3 -2.83 -4.03 -14.99
CA THR A 3 -3.42 -4.03 -16.35
C THR A 3 -2.68 -4.95 -17.33
N ASP A 4 -1.40 -5.24 -17.10
CA ASP A 4 -0.57 -6.17 -17.90
C ASP A 4 0.19 -7.14 -16.98
N GLN A 5 0.39 -8.40 -17.43
CA GLN A 5 1.24 -9.37 -16.74
C GLN A 5 2.70 -8.91 -16.82
N GLN A 6 3.17 -8.25 -15.77
CA GLN A 6 4.54 -7.77 -15.63
C GLN A 6 5.17 -8.48 -14.43
N THR A 7 6.33 -9.10 -14.63
CA THR A 7 7.05 -9.86 -13.59
C THR A 7 8.17 -9.05 -12.93
N ASP A 8 8.46 -7.86 -13.45
CA ASP A 8 9.46 -6.94 -12.94
C ASP A 8 8.80 -5.95 -11.98
N ALA A 9 9.04 -6.17 -10.69
CA ALA A 9 8.51 -5.34 -9.62
C ALA A 9 8.97 -3.87 -9.75
N GLU A 10 10.19 -3.60 -10.20
CA GLU A 10 10.67 -2.23 -10.39
C GLU A 10 9.94 -1.54 -11.53
N ALA A 11 9.72 -2.25 -12.65
CA ALA A 11 8.98 -1.73 -13.79
C ALA A 11 7.53 -1.39 -13.42
N ILE A 12 6.88 -2.22 -12.58
CA ILE A 12 5.52 -1.98 -12.09
C ILE A 12 5.45 -0.75 -11.19
N LEU A 13 6.39 -0.64 -10.24
CA LEU A 13 6.45 0.49 -9.32
C LEU A 13 6.78 1.79 -10.07
N ALA A 14 7.59 1.72 -11.12
CA ALA A 14 7.95 2.87 -11.96
C ALA A 14 6.88 3.25 -12.99
N ALA A 15 5.94 2.37 -13.33
CA ALA A 15 4.92 2.66 -14.33
C ALA A 15 3.95 3.75 -13.87
N ASP A 16 3.69 4.75 -14.70
CA ASP A 16 2.61 5.73 -14.47
C ASP A 16 1.25 5.16 -14.92
N ALA A 17 0.82 4.11 -14.21
CA ALA A 17 -0.42 3.40 -14.49
C ALA A 17 -1.27 3.24 -13.22
N PRO A 18 -2.61 3.17 -13.33
CA PRO A 18 -3.48 2.88 -12.21
C PRO A 18 -3.11 1.58 -11.51
N MET A 19 -3.09 1.59 -10.18
CA MET A 19 -2.77 0.42 -9.36
C MET A 19 -3.67 0.36 -8.15
N ALA A 20 -4.04 -0.85 -7.73
CA ALA A 20 -4.85 -1.03 -6.54
C ALA A 20 -4.41 -2.25 -5.73
N ILE A 21 -4.35 -2.07 -4.41
CA ILE A 21 -4.17 -3.12 -3.40
C ILE A 21 -5.41 -3.14 -2.52
N ARG A 22 -5.91 -4.36 -2.26
CA ARG A 22 -7.01 -4.60 -1.33
C ARG A 22 -6.50 -5.47 -0.19
N LEU A 23 -6.65 -4.99 1.05
CA LEU A 23 -6.32 -5.74 2.26
C LEU A 23 -7.58 -6.22 2.95
N HIS A 24 -7.63 -7.50 3.28
CA HIS A 24 -8.70 -8.11 4.07
C HIS A 24 -8.16 -8.41 5.47
N ILE A 25 -8.79 -7.84 6.50
CA ILE A 25 -8.41 -8.09 7.88
C ILE A 25 -9.07 -9.39 8.35
N ILE A 26 -8.27 -10.46 8.39
CA ILE A 26 -8.75 -11.82 8.73
C ILE A 26 -8.63 -12.17 10.21
N SER A 27 -8.06 -11.28 11.03
CA SER A 27 -7.85 -11.54 12.46
C SER A 27 -8.10 -10.30 13.30
N GLY A 28 -8.90 -10.46 14.37
CA GLY A 28 -9.05 -9.43 15.40
C GLY A 28 -7.77 -9.08 16.17
N LEU A 29 -6.66 -9.80 15.94
CA LEU A 29 -5.34 -9.45 16.50
C LEU A 29 -4.67 -8.27 15.79
N ILE A 30 -5.17 -7.86 14.61
CA ILE A 30 -4.69 -6.72 13.85
C ILE A 30 -5.46 -5.48 14.30
N THR A 31 -4.84 -4.72 15.21
CA THR A 31 -5.35 -3.45 15.70
C THR A 31 -4.86 -2.29 14.83
N SER A 32 -5.46 -1.12 15.00
CA SER A 32 -4.98 0.13 14.36
C SER A 32 -3.51 0.41 14.68
N GLU A 33 -3.08 0.15 15.92
CA GLU A 33 -1.69 0.29 16.36
C GLU A 33 -0.75 -0.64 15.59
N LYS A 34 -1.05 -1.94 15.55
CA LYS A 34 -0.23 -2.91 14.81
C LYS A 34 -0.21 -2.66 13.32
N MET A 35 -1.33 -2.21 12.73
CA MET A 35 -1.36 -1.82 11.32
C MET A 35 -0.48 -0.60 11.06
N THR A 36 -0.50 0.37 11.98
CA THR A 36 0.36 1.57 11.91
C THR A 36 1.82 1.18 11.98
N GLU A 37 2.22 0.37 12.96
CA GLU A 37 3.59 -0.13 13.11
C GLU A 37 4.06 -0.90 11.87
N ALA A 38 3.27 -1.88 11.41
CA ALA A 38 3.60 -2.67 10.23
C ALA A 38 3.70 -1.81 8.95
N THR A 39 2.91 -0.74 8.85
CA THR A 39 2.98 0.20 7.74
C THR A 39 4.27 1.04 7.80
N ILE A 40 4.65 1.52 8.99
CA ILE A 40 5.91 2.27 9.20
C ILE A 40 7.11 1.39 8.83
N GLU A 41 7.16 0.17 9.33
CA GLU A 41 8.21 -0.81 8.97
C GLU A 41 8.22 -1.10 7.47
N GLY A 42 7.03 -1.20 6.86
CA GLY A 42 6.87 -1.36 5.42
C GLY A 42 7.50 -0.22 4.63
N PHE A 43 7.22 1.03 5.01
CA PHE A 43 7.80 2.21 4.36
C PHE A 43 9.31 2.29 4.56
N ASP A 44 9.81 1.99 5.75
CA ASP A 44 11.25 1.91 6.04
C ASP A 44 11.93 0.91 5.09
N SER A 45 11.37 -0.30 4.97
CA SER A 45 11.90 -1.31 4.07
C SER A 45 11.79 -0.92 2.59
N ALA A 46 10.69 -0.31 2.17
CA ALA A 46 10.46 0.06 0.77
C ALA A 46 11.33 1.24 0.31
N THR A 47 11.72 2.12 1.24
CA THR A 47 12.57 3.29 0.98
C THR A 47 14.05 3.05 1.29
N GLY A 48 14.40 1.85 1.76
CA GLY A 48 15.77 1.54 2.18
C GLY A 48 16.23 2.37 3.40
N GLY A 49 15.31 2.70 4.29
CA GLY A 49 15.55 3.49 5.50
C GLY A 49 15.50 5.00 5.32
N ASN A 50 15.09 5.50 4.14
CA ASN A 50 15.03 6.93 3.84
C ASN A 50 13.59 7.42 3.64
N THR A 51 12.80 7.44 4.72
CA THR A 51 11.42 7.92 4.72
C THR A 51 11.30 9.45 4.85
N ALA A 52 12.37 10.14 5.27
CA ALA A 52 12.34 11.58 5.56
C ALA A 52 11.75 12.46 4.45
N PRO A 53 12.02 12.21 3.15
CA PRO A 53 11.40 12.99 2.07
C PRO A 53 9.89 12.78 1.91
N LEU A 54 9.36 11.66 2.40
CA LEU A 54 7.96 11.23 2.26
C LEU A 54 7.18 11.29 3.58
N GLN A 55 7.77 11.88 4.62
CA GLN A 55 7.23 11.78 5.98
C GLN A 55 5.83 12.41 6.09
N ALA A 56 5.58 13.52 5.38
CA ALA A 56 4.28 14.20 5.41
C ALA A 56 3.17 13.32 4.80
N GLU A 57 3.47 12.65 3.70
CA GLU A 57 2.56 11.72 3.02
C GLU A 57 2.35 10.45 3.85
N ILE A 58 3.41 9.93 4.48
CA ILE A 58 3.33 8.80 5.41
C ILE A 58 2.42 9.15 6.59
N ASP A 59 2.62 10.31 7.23
CA ASP A 59 1.79 10.74 8.37
C ASP A 59 0.32 10.89 7.95
N LEU A 60 0.08 11.47 6.78
CA LEU A 60 -1.26 11.59 6.21
C LEU A 60 -1.87 10.21 5.92
N PHE A 61 -1.09 9.27 5.42
CA PHE A 61 -1.54 7.89 5.18
C PHE A 61 -1.94 7.22 6.49
N LEU A 62 -1.07 7.26 7.50
CA LEU A 62 -1.30 6.67 8.82
C LEU A 62 -2.52 7.26 9.55
N SER A 63 -2.84 8.53 9.31
CA SER A 63 -4.05 9.16 9.85
C SER A 63 -5.34 8.45 9.40
N SER A 64 -5.30 7.67 8.31
CA SER A 64 -6.43 6.89 7.82
C SER A 64 -6.73 5.64 8.67
N PHE A 65 -5.82 5.25 9.57
CA PHE A 65 -5.96 4.09 10.45
C PHE A 65 -6.40 4.45 11.87
N VAL A 66 -6.70 5.71 12.15
CA VAL A 66 -7.14 6.19 13.49
C VAL A 66 -8.45 5.53 13.92
N GLU A 67 -9.33 5.20 12.98
CA GLU A 67 -10.53 4.43 13.28
C GLU A 67 -10.18 2.98 13.66
N PRO A 68 -10.83 2.41 14.69
CA PRO A 68 -10.59 1.03 15.09
C PRO A 68 -10.69 0.06 13.91
N ILE A 69 -9.64 -0.73 13.70
CA ILE A 69 -9.63 -1.85 12.76
C ILE A 69 -10.25 -3.07 13.42
N LYS A 70 -11.14 -3.74 12.71
CA LYS A 70 -11.82 -4.96 13.16
C LYS A 70 -11.63 -6.08 12.16
N GLU A 71 -11.78 -7.31 12.64
CA GLU A 71 -11.89 -8.47 11.77
C GLU A 71 -13.05 -8.30 10.78
N GLY A 72 -12.78 -8.61 9.52
CA GLY A 72 -13.69 -8.39 8.40
C GLY A 72 -13.59 -7.02 7.74
N ASP A 73 -12.83 -6.07 8.30
CA ASP A 73 -12.58 -4.80 7.63
C ASP A 73 -11.82 -5.02 6.31
N ILE A 74 -12.18 -4.22 5.31
CA ILE A 74 -11.54 -4.19 3.99
C ILE A 74 -10.98 -2.81 3.75
N PHE A 75 -9.70 -2.74 3.39
CA PHE A 75 -9.04 -1.53 2.94
C PHE A 75 -8.71 -1.63 1.46
N ASP A 76 -9.03 -0.60 0.69
CA ASP A 76 -8.55 -0.42 -0.67
C ASP A 76 -7.61 0.79 -0.73
N PHE A 77 -6.43 0.59 -1.31
CA PHE A 77 -5.49 1.64 -1.67
C PHE A 77 -5.44 1.70 -3.19
N ILE A 78 -5.89 2.80 -3.77
CA ILE A 78 -6.03 2.97 -5.21
C ILE A 78 -5.19 4.16 -5.65
N TYR A 79 -4.18 3.90 -6.48
CA TYR A 79 -3.43 4.92 -7.17
C TYR A 79 -4.05 5.20 -8.55
N GLN A 80 -4.23 6.48 -8.85
CA GLN A 80 -4.60 6.96 -10.18
C GLN A 80 -3.62 8.06 -10.62
N PRO A 81 -3.03 7.94 -11.83
CA PRO A 81 -2.21 9.00 -12.40
C PRO A 81 -2.90 10.36 -12.32
N GLN A 82 -2.16 11.42 -11.96
CA GLN A 82 -2.64 12.80 -11.81
C GLN A 82 -3.64 13.07 -10.66
N LEU A 83 -4.25 12.03 -10.07
CA LEU A 83 -5.16 12.18 -8.91
C LEU A 83 -4.50 11.82 -7.58
N GLY A 84 -3.53 10.90 -7.61
CA GLY A 84 -2.81 10.43 -6.42
C GLY A 84 -3.40 9.15 -5.85
N ILE A 85 -3.44 9.03 -4.51
CA ILE A 85 -3.86 7.82 -3.80
C ILE A 85 -5.17 8.05 -3.03
N SER A 86 -6.13 7.17 -3.26
CA SER A 86 -7.38 7.08 -2.50
C SER A 86 -7.33 5.90 -1.52
N ILE A 87 -7.75 6.17 -0.29
CA ILE A 87 -7.85 5.16 0.78
C ILE A 87 -9.33 4.96 1.09
N ILE A 88 -9.81 3.74 0.93
CA ILE A 88 -11.20 3.36 1.14
C ILE A 88 -11.26 2.30 2.23
N LYS A 89 -12.11 2.49 3.24
CA LYS A 89 -12.38 1.49 4.28
C LYS A 89 -13.83 1.05 4.18
N ASN A 90 -14.09 -0.24 4.02
CA ASN A 90 -15.43 -0.83 3.92
C ASN A 90 -16.30 -0.13 2.86
N GLY A 91 -15.71 0.20 1.70
CA GLY A 91 -16.39 0.89 0.60
C GLY A 91 -16.60 2.40 0.80
N THR A 92 -16.17 2.97 1.93
CA THR A 92 -16.25 4.42 2.20
C THR A 92 -14.89 5.07 1.99
N LEU A 93 -14.83 6.09 1.13
CA LEU A 93 -13.63 6.91 0.94
C LEU A 93 -13.27 7.63 2.24
N LYS A 94 -12.05 7.38 2.75
CA LYS A 94 -11.53 7.97 3.98
C LYS A 94 -10.59 9.13 3.71
N GLN A 95 -9.73 8.97 2.71
CA GLN A 95 -8.71 9.96 2.36
C GLN A 95 -8.49 9.94 0.85
N THR A 96 -8.18 11.10 0.28
CA THR A 96 -7.49 11.20 -1.02
C THR A 96 -6.29 12.11 -0.80
N MET A 97 -5.14 11.67 -1.27
CA MET A 97 -3.90 12.43 -1.21
C MET A 97 -3.37 12.60 -2.62
N GLU A 98 -3.06 13.85 -2.98
CA GLU A 98 -2.21 14.10 -4.12
C GLU A 98 -0.85 13.49 -3.80
N SER A 99 -0.41 12.54 -4.60
CA SER A 99 0.83 11.81 -4.35
C SER A 99 1.65 11.75 -5.62
N ASP A 100 2.95 11.99 -5.48
CA ASP A 100 3.89 11.80 -6.55
C ASP A 100 4.20 10.31 -6.81
N ALA A 101 4.99 10.07 -7.86
CA ALA A 101 5.40 8.73 -8.22
C ALA A 101 6.29 8.07 -7.14
N ASP A 102 6.96 8.86 -6.30
CA ASP A 102 7.89 8.34 -5.30
C ASP A 102 7.15 7.82 -4.07
N PHE A 103 6.12 8.53 -3.59
CA PHE A 103 5.23 7.99 -2.56
C PHE A 103 4.48 6.75 -3.04
N LYS A 104 4.01 6.74 -4.30
CA LYS A 104 3.44 5.52 -4.91
C LYS A 104 4.43 4.35 -4.84
N LYS A 105 5.66 4.54 -5.31
CA LYS A 105 6.69 3.49 -5.28
C LYS A 105 6.91 2.97 -3.87
N ALA A 106 6.99 3.87 -2.88
CA ALA A 106 7.18 3.50 -1.49
C ALA A 106 5.97 2.71 -0.94
N LEU A 107 4.74 3.19 -1.14
CA LEU A 107 3.53 2.54 -0.65
C LEU A 107 3.34 1.14 -1.26
N PHE A 108 3.39 1.02 -2.58
CA PHE A 108 3.22 -0.28 -3.24
C PHE A 108 4.47 -1.17 -3.02
N GLY A 109 5.64 -0.57 -2.82
CA GLY A 109 6.87 -1.26 -2.46
C GLY A 109 6.77 -2.08 -1.17
N ILE A 110 5.91 -1.69 -0.22
CA ILE A 110 5.63 -2.47 1.01
C ILE A 110 5.26 -3.92 0.67
N TRP A 111 4.53 -4.15 -0.43
CA TRP A 111 4.03 -5.47 -0.80
C TRP A 111 4.74 -6.11 -2.00
N ILE A 112 5.40 -5.33 -2.84
CA ILE A 112 5.95 -5.80 -4.13
C ILE A 112 7.48 -5.72 -4.20
N SER A 113 8.15 -5.04 -3.27
CA SER A 113 9.62 -4.94 -3.23
C SER A 113 10.31 -6.29 -2.97
N ASP A 114 11.65 -6.32 -2.98
CA ASP A 114 12.43 -7.54 -2.73
C ASP A 114 12.33 -8.07 -1.29
N ASN A 115 11.92 -7.22 -0.34
CA ASN A 115 11.51 -7.61 1.01
C ASN A 115 10.04 -7.25 1.24
N PRO A 116 9.10 -7.99 0.62
CA PRO A 116 7.69 -7.67 0.75
C PRO A 116 7.21 -8.05 2.16
N ALA A 117 6.33 -7.22 2.74
CA ALA A 117 5.65 -7.50 4.01
C ALA A 117 4.93 -8.86 3.99
N GLN A 118 4.47 -9.31 2.81
CA GLN A 118 3.96 -10.66 2.57
C GLN A 118 4.43 -11.20 1.21
N LYS A 119 5.23 -12.27 1.23
CA LYS A 119 5.75 -12.92 0.00
C LYS A 119 4.63 -13.47 -0.90
N SER A 120 3.55 -13.99 -0.33
CA SER A 120 2.39 -14.49 -1.08
C SER A 120 1.71 -13.39 -1.89
N LEU A 121 1.58 -12.19 -1.32
CA LEU A 121 0.93 -11.06 -1.98
C LEU A 121 1.78 -10.54 -3.16
N LYS A 122 3.12 -10.56 -3.07
CA LYS A 122 4.00 -10.29 -4.21
C LYS A 122 3.69 -11.23 -5.38
N HIS A 123 3.54 -12.53 -5.13
CA HIS A 123 3.23 -13.51 -6.19
C HIS A 123 1.85 -13.26 -6.83
N GLU A 124 0.82 -12.99 -6.03
CA GLU A 124 -0.52 -12.67 -6.54
C GLU A 124 -0.55 -11.37 -7.35
N LEU A 125 0.19 -10.34 -6.91
CA LEU A 125 0.26 -9.05 -7.60
C LEU A 125 1.06 -9.12 -8.91
N LEU A 126 2.14 -9.90 -8.96
CA LEU A 126 2.97 -10.12 -10.16
C LEU A 126 2.38 -11.16 -11.13
N GLY A 127 1.19 -11.70 -10.84
CA GLY A 127 0.53 -12.66 -11.72
C GLY A 127 1.19 -14.04 -11.76
N HIS A 128 2.03 -14.39 -10.78
CA HIS A 128 2.49 -15.75 -10.58
C HIS A 128 1.33 -16.59 -10.01
N LYS A 129 0.49 -17.11 -10.91
CA LYS A 129 -0.45 -18.19 -10.55
C LYS A 129 0.37 -19.39 -10.06
N VAL A 130 0.09 -19.82 -8.82
CA VAL A 130 0.37 -21.20 -8.36
C VAL A 130 -0.50 -22.19 -9.13
#